data_AF-A0A0H1AFG6-F1
#
_entry.id   AF-A0A0H1AFG6-F1
#
_cell.length_a   1.000
_cell.length_b   1.000
_cell.length_c   1.000
_cell.angle_alpha   90.00
_cell.angle_beta   90.00
_cell.angle_gamma   90.00
#
_symmetry.space_group_name_H-M   'P 1'
#
loop_
_entity.id
_entity.type
_entity.pdbx_description
1 polymer ?
#
loop_
_entity_poly.entity_id
_entity_poly.type
_entity_poly.pdbx_seq_one_letter_code
_entity_poly.pdbx_strand_id
1 'polypeptide(L)'
;NSHLPWSFRPNQTRMRVRVGEQYETTYYAHNDSARPVVGSATPSVAPARASGFFQKTECFCFTAQTLQAGETRDMPVRFIIDPSLPRDVNTVTLSYTFFKNDVLTSRLVAGVAPVRDARLAAAP
;
A
#
# COMPACT_ATOMS: atom_id res chain seq x y z
N ASN A 1 1.09 11.10 4.86
CA ASN A 1 0.67 10.76 3.50
C ASN A 1 0.70 12.00 2.63
N SER A 2 1.59 12.03 1.65
CA SER A 2 1.71 13.10 0.68
C SER A 2 0.61 12.92 -0.38
N HIS A 3 -0.49 13.68 -0.24
CA HIS A 3 -1.48 13.96 -1.30
C HIS A 3 -2.33 12.79 -1.84
N LEU A 4 -2.21 11.58 -1.29
CA LEU A 4 -3.10 10.46 -1.61
C LEU A 4 -4.34 10.52 -0.70
N PRO A 5 -5.58 10.57 -1.23
CA PRO A 5 -6.82 10.60 -0.43
C PRO A 5 -7.16 9.20 0.10
N TRP A 6 -6.17 8.54 0.69
CA TRP A 6 -6.32 7.21 1.27
C TRP A 6 -6.04 7.24 2.76
N SER A 7 -6.97 6.64 3.50
CA SER A 7 -6.78 6.27 4.90
C SER A 7 -5.96 4.98 4.95
N PHE A 8 -4.72 5.09 5.44
CA PHE A 8 -3.79 3.98 5.53
C PHE A 8 -3.23 3.85 6.95
N ARG A 9 -3.38 2.67 7.54
CA ARG A 9 -2.90 2.41 8.91
C ARG A 9 -2.59 0.93 9.12
N PRO A 10 -1.64 0.59 10.00
CA PRO A 10 -1.45 -0.79 10.41
C PRO A 10 -2.66 -1.27 11.22
N ASN A 11 -3.10 -2.51 11.02
CA ASN A 11 -4.14 -3.11 11.88
C ASN A 11 -3.55 -3.44 13.26
N GLN A 12 -2.24 -3.70 13.32
CA GLN A 12 -1.48 -3.90 14.55
C GLN A 12 -0.24 -3.01 14.57
N THR A 13 -0.16 -2.09 15.54
CA THR A 13 0.97 -1.14 15.66
C THR A 13 2.20 -1.74 16.34
N ARG A 14 2.02 -2.80 17.13
CA ARG A 14 3.10 -3.47 17.88
C ARG A 14 2.82 -4.96 17.92
N MET A 15 3.87 -5.76 17.70
CA MET A 15 3.83 -7.21 17.80
C MET A 15 5.10 -7.70 18.49
N ARG A 16 4.97 -8.72 19.34
CA ARG A 16 6.12 -9.45 19.87
C ARG A 16 6.43 -10.60 18.91
N VAL A 17 7.66 -10.64 18.43
CA VAL A 17 8.12 -11.62 17.44
C VAL A 17 9.39 -12.30 17.93
N ARG A 18 9.62 -13.52 17.47
CA ARG A 18 10.87 -14.26 17.66
C ARG A 18 11.66 -14.26 16.36
N VAL A 19 12.96 -14.02 16.46
CA VAL A 19 13.84 -14.09 15.30
C VAL A 19 13.86 -15.51 14.73
N GLY A 20 13.94 -15.64 13.41
CA GLY A 20 13.89 -16.90 12.67
C GLY A 20 12.48 -17.43 12.37
N GLU A 21 11.44 -16.83 12.94
CA GLU A 21 10.05 -17.20 12.67
C GLU A 21 9.40 -16.25 11.65
N GLN A 22 8.49 -16.80 10.85
CA GLN A 22 7.67 -16.02 9.92
C GLN A 22 6.44 -15.46 10.62
N TYR A 23 6.21 -14.16 10.43
CA TYR A 23 5.04 -13.46 10.90
C TYR A 23 4.28 -12.82 9.74
N GLU A 24 2.96 -12.71 9.91
CA GLU A 24 2.08 -12.00 9.00
C GLU A 24 1.34 -10.90 9.78
N THR A 25 1.22 -9.72 9.17
CA THR A 25 0.39 -8.63 9.66
C THR A 25 -0.32 -7.97 8.50
N THR A 26 -1.35 -7.19 8.74
CA THR A 26 -2.10 -6.49 7.68
C THR A 26 -2.10 -4.99 7.89
N TYR A 27 -2.13 -4.28 6.77
CA TYR A 27 -2.40 -2.85 6.73
C TYR A 27 -3.76 -2.58 6.11
N TYR A 28 -4.54 -1.74 6.76
CA TYR A 28 -5.78 -1.21 6.26
C TYR A 28 -5.49 -0.11 5.25
N ALA A 29 -6.10 -0.20 4.07
CA ALA A 29 -6.13 0.85 3.06
C ALA A 29 -7.58 1.13 2.64
N HIS A 30 -7.98 2.40 2.64
CA HIS A 30 -9.30 2.82 2.19
C HIS A 30 -9.18 4.06 1.30
N ASN A 31 -9.90 4.06 0.18
CA ASN A 31 -9.97 5.22 -0.70
C ASN A 31 -11.12 6.15 -0.30
N ASP A 32 -10.78 7.26 0.35
CA ASP A 32 -11.74 8.28 0.81
C ASP A 32 -12.32 9.14 -0.34
N SER A 33 -11.88 8.93 -1.58
CA SER A 33 -12.34 9.71 -2.74
C SER A 33 -13.48 9.03 -3.49
N ALA A 34 -14.30 9.84 -4.17
CA ALA A 34 -15.40 9.38 -5.03
C ALA A 34 -14.94 8.89 -6.42
N ARG A 35 -13.65 8.61 -6.62
CA ARG A 35 -13.07 8.18 -7.91
C ARG A 35 -12.01 7.11 -7.68
N PRO A 36 -11.75 6.26 -8.67
CA PRO A 36 -10.66 5.32 -8.56
C PRO A 36 -9.32 6.05 -8.51
N VAL A 37 -8.43 5.61 -7.63
CA VAL A 37 -7.10 6.20 -7.44
C VAL A 37 -6.06 5.10 -7.54
N VAL A 38 -4.92 5.42 -8.14
CA VAL A 38 -3.76 4.55 -8.22
C VAL A 38 -2.68 5.10 -7.30
N GLY A 39 -2.23 4.29 -6.35
CA GLY A 39 -1.15 4.62 -5.41
C GLY A 39 -0.05 3.56 -5.42
N SER A 40 1.14 3.93 -4.99
CA SER A 40 2.23 2.99 -4.74
C SER A 40 2.87 3.28 -3.38
N ALA A 41 3.34 2.24 -2.71
CA ALA A 41 3.96 2.34 -1.39
C ALA A 41 5.47 2.14 -1.47
N THR A 42 6.21 3.01 -0.78
CA THR A 42 7.64 2.82 -0.52
C THR A 42 7.85 2.38 0.93
N PRO A 43 8.47 1.21 1.16
CA PRO A 43 8.82 0.76 2.49
C PRO A 43 10.02 1.52 3.07
N SER A 44 10.04 1.66 4.40
CA SER A 44 11.21 2.05 5.18
C SER A 44 11.32 1.16 6.43
N VAL A 45 12.55 0.81 6.82
CA VAL A 45 12.84 0.01 8.02
C VAL A 45 13.83 0.76 8.89
N ALA A 46 13.49 0.91 10.16
CA ALA A 46 14.33 1.56 11.16
C ALA A 46 14.55 0.64 12.38
N PRO A 47 15.73 0.67 13.01
CA PRO A 47 16.94 1.38 12.60
C PRO A 47 17.56 0.78 11.33
N ALA A 48 18.37 1.54 10.58
CA ALA A 48 18.99 1.08 9.33
C ALA A 48 19.82 -0.20 9.52
N ARG A 49 20.42 -0.37 10.71
CA ARG A 49 21.18 -1.57 11.08
C ARG A 49 20.31 -2.84 11.09
N ALA A 50 19.00 -2.70 11.32
CA ALA A 50 18.04 -3.79 11.30
C ALA A 50 17.51 -4.11 9.90
N SER A 51 17.66 -3.18 8.93
CA SER A 51 17.05 -3.34 7.60
C SER A 51 17.61 -4.53 6.83
N GLY A 52 18.90 -4.84 7.01
CA GLY A 52 19.55 -6.00 6.38
C GLY A 52 19.10 -7.35 6.95
N PHE A 53 18.53 -7.35 8.15
CA PHE A 53 18.05 -8.56 8.84
C PHE A 53 16.53 -8.71 8.74
N PHE A 54 15.83 -7.69 8.23
CA PHE A 54 14.38 -7.72 8.06
C PHE A 54 14.05 -8.16 6.64
N GLN A 55 13.77 -9.47 6.48
CA GLN A 55 13.41 -10.04 5.19
C GLN A 55 11.90 -9.93 4.98
N LYS A 56 11.50 -9.18 3.95
CA LYS A 56 10.10 -9.10 3.51
C LYS A 56 9.87 -10.13 2.42
N THR A 57 9.03 -11.12 2.71
CA THR A 57 8.76 -12.22 1.78
C THR A 57 7.68 -11.85 0.77
N GLU A 58 6.76 -10.94 1.13
CA GLU A 58 5.67 -10.49 0.25
C GLU A 58 5.54 -8.96 0.30
N CYS A 59 5.70 -8.29 -0.85
CA CYS A 59 5.59 -6.84 -1.00
C CYS A 59 4.39 -6.49 -1.89
N PHE A 60 3.38 -5.82 -1.32
CA PHE A 60 2.54 -4.87 -2.08
C PHE A 60 3.32 -3.61 -2.49
N CYS A 61 4.52 -3.47 -1.95
CA CYS A 61 5.42 -2.39 -2.23
C CYS A 61 5.94 -2.46 -3.66
N PHE A 62 6.11 -1.30 -4.29
CA PHE A 62 6.55 -1.13 -5.67
C PHE A 62 5.57 -1.53 -6.78
N THR A 63 4.42 -2.13 -6.46
CA THR A 63 3.34 -2.33 -7.44
C THR A 63 2.30 -1.24 -7.32
N ALA A 64 1.79 -0.77 -8.47
CA ALA A 64 0.69 0.17 -8.51
C ALA A 64 -0.57 -0.53 -7.98
N GLN A 65 -1.11 -0.01 -6.89
CA GLN A 65 -2.36 -0.47 -6.30
C GLN A 65 -3.47 0.46 -6.75
N THR A 66 -4.50 -0.12 -7.35
CA THR A 66 -5.73 0.59 -7.69
C THR A 66 -6.79 0.29 -6.63
N LEU A 67 -7.33 1.35 -6.02
CA LEU A 67 -8.53 1.27 -5.20
C LEU A 67 -9.65 2.05 -5.89
N GLN A 68 -10.81 1.42 -6.03
CA GLN A 68 -12.04 2.06 -6.50
C GLN A 68 -12.56 3.07 -5.47
N ALA A 69 -13.54 3.88 -5.86
CA ALA A 69 -14.16 4.85 -4.96
C ALA A 69 -14.75 4.15 -3.72
N GLY A 70 -14.36 4.60 -2.52
CA GLY A 70 -14.79 3.99 -1.26
C GLY A 70 -14.30 2.56 -1.00
N GLU A 71 -13.44 2.01 -1.86
CA GLU A 71 -12.95 0.65 -1.69
C GLU A 71 -12.03 0.55 -0.47
N THR A 72 -12.22 -0.52 0.29
CA THR A 72 -11.37 -0.88 1.43
C THR A 72 -10.66 -2.19 1.12
N ARG A 73 -9.38 -2.27 1.45
CA ARG A 73 -8.57 -3.48 1.28
C ARG A 73 -7.62 -3.68 2.45
N ASP A 74 -7.53 -4.91 2.93
CA ASP A 74 -6.46 -5.33 3.83
C ASP A 74 -5.27 -5.82 2.99
N MET A 75 -4.11 -5.22 3.23
CA MET A 75 -2.85 -5.52 2.53
C MET A 75 -1.95 -6.35 3.45
N PRO A 76 -1.86 -7.68 3.27
CA PRO A 76 -0.99 -8.52 4.09
C PRO A 76 0.49 -8.20 3.87
N VAL A 77 1.27 -8.37 4.93
CA VAL A 77 2.73 -8.21 4.95
C VAL A 77 3.30 -9.39 5.69
N ARG A 78 4.06 -10.23 4.98
CA ARG A 78 4.84 -11.33 5.55
C ARG A 78 6.28 -10.92 5.72
N PHE A 79 6.84 -11.23 6.88
CA PHE A 79 8.22 -10.92 7.19
C PHE A 79 8.85 -11.96 8.10
N ILE A 80 10.18 -12.04 8.02
CA ILE A 80 11.05 -12.83 8.89
C ILE A 80 12.16 -11.91 9.38
N ILE A 81 12.51 -12.01 10.67
CA ILE A 81 13.68 -11.32 11.22
C ILE A 81 14.81 -12.33 11.37
N ASP A 82 15.94 -12.06 10.74
CA ASP A 82 17.11 -12.93 10.78
C ASP A 82 17.66 -13.08 12.22
N PRO A 83 17.95 -14.30 12.70
CA PRO A 83 18.54 -14.55 14.02
C PRO A 83 19.89 -13.87 14.26
N SER A 84 20.61 -13.50 13.21
CA SER A 84 21.86 -12.75 13.28
C SER A 84 21.68 -11.26 13.59
N LEU A 85 20.44 -10.79 13.78
CA LEU A 85 20.16 -9.43 14.25
C LEU A 85 20.96 -9.13 15.54
N PRO A 86 21.70 -8.01 15.58
CA PRO A 86 22.45 -7.61 16.77
C PRO A 86 21.57 -7.55 18.02
N ARG A 87 22.05 -8.12 19.14
CA ARG A 87 21.29 -8.24 20.41
C ARG A 87 20.91 -6.91 21.04
N ASP A 88 21.55 -5.82 20.64
CA ASP A 88 21.23 -4.47 21.10
C ASP A 88 20.05 -3.85 20.33
N VAL A 89 19.60 -4.48 19.22
CA VAL A 89 18.41 -4.07 18.47
C VAL A 89 17.19 -4.85 18.96
N ASN A 90 16.46 -4.24 19.89
CA ASN A 90 15.25 -4.84 20.46
C ASN A 90 13.94 -4.37 19.80
N THR A 91 14.01 -3.43 18.86
CA THR A 91 12.84 -2.85 18.21
C THR A 91 13.15 -2.57 16.75
N VAL A 92 12.32 -3.13 15.87
CA VAL A 92 12.34 -2.87 14.43
C VAL A 92 11.02 -2.22 14.06
N THR A 93 11.10 -1.05 13.42
CA THR A 93 9.95 -0.31 12.93
C THR A 93 9.87 -0.45 11.42
N LEU A 94 8.77 -1.00 10.95
CA LEU A 94 8.39 -0.99 9.54
C LEU A 94 7.43 0.18 9.32
N SER A 95 7.76 1.05 8.37
CA SER A 95 6.89 2.14 7.94
C SER A 95 6.69 2.10 6.44
N TYR A 96 5.50 2.48 5.99
CA TYR A 96 5.19 2.65 4.57
C TYR A 96 4.77 4.09 4.33
N THR A 97 5.30 4.67 3.26
CA THR A 97 4.83 5.96 2.74
C THR A 97 4.16 5.70 1.40
N PHE A 98 2.91 6.11 1.27
CA PHE A 98 2.16 6.01 0.02
C PHE A 98 2.28 7.29 -0.79
N PHE A 99 2.44 7.11 -2.10
CA PHE A 99 2.48 8.17 -3.10
C PHE A 99 1.38 7.92 -4.13
N LYS A 100 0.71 9.00 -4.55
CA LYS A 100 -0.26 8.96 -5.63
C LYS A 100 0.47 8.84 -6.97
N ASN A 101 -0.02 7.96 -7.84
CA ASN A 101 0.42 7.90 -9.23
C ASN A 101 -0.57 8.71 -10.09
N ASP A 102 -0.28 10.00 -10.29
CA ASP A 102 -1.18 10.91 -11.02
C ASP A 102 -1.40 10.49 -12.47
N VAL A 103 -0.37 9.98 -13.14
CA VAL A 103 -0.45 9.54 -14.54
C VAL A 103 -1.39 8.35 -14.69
N LEU A 104 -1.19 7.30 -13.87
CA LEU A 104 -2.04 6.10 -13.92
C LEU A 104 -3.46 6.40 -13.45
N THR A 105 -3.62 7.22 -12.41
CA THR A 105 -4.93 7.65 -11.93
C THR A 105 -5.69 8.40 -13.03
N SER A 106 -5.03 9.33 -13.73
CA SER A 106 -5.66 10.10 -14.80
C SER A 106 -6.07 9.22 -15.98
N ARG A 107 -5.23 8.26 -16.38
CA ARG A 107 -5.55 7.29 -17.43
C ARG A 107 -6.74 6.39 -17.06
N LEU A 108 -6.77 5.92 -15.81
CA LEU A 108 -7.86 5.10 -15.32
C LEU A 108 -9.19 5.87 -15.33
N VAL A 109 -9.19 7.10 -14.83
CA VAL A 109 -10.38 7.96 -14.83
C VAL A 109 -10.82 8.31 -16.27
N ALA A 110 -9.88 8.56 -17.19
CA ALA A 110 -10.20 8.85 -18.59
C ALA A 110 -10.80 7.62 -19.32
N GLY A 111 -10.36 6.41 -18.99
CA GLY A 111 -10.92 5.17 -19.53
C GLY A 111 -12.28 4.76 -18.93
N VAL A 112 -12.64 5.29 -17.76
CA VAL A 112 -13.92 5.06 -17.07
C VAL A 112 -14.98 6.11 -17.44
N ALA A 113 -14.64 7.12 -18.24
CA ALA A 113 -15.61 8.08 -18.74
C ALA A 113 -16.76 7.34 -19.46
N PRO A 114 -18.04 7.63 -19.13
CA PRO A 114 -19.14 6.96 -19.79
C PRO A 114 -19.02 7.22 -21.29
N VAL A 115 -19.04 6.15 -22.09
CA VAL A 115 -19.37 6.23 -23.50
C VAL A 115 -20.70 6.97 -23.54
N ARG A 116 -20.68 8.27 -23.88
CA ARG A 116 -21.92 8.99 -24.15
C ARG A 116 -22.52 8.25 -25.33
N ASP A 117 -23.64 7.58 -25.08
CA ASP A 117 -24.48 6.95 -26.09
C ASP A 117 -24.56 7.90 -27.29
N ALA A 118 -23.99 7.46 -28.41
CA ALA A 118 -24.24 8.08 -29.70
C ALA A 118 -25.66 7.68 -30.13
N ARG A 119 -26.66 8.27 -29.48
CA ARG A 119 -28.03 8.29 -30.00
C ARG A 119 -28.52 9.72 -30.04
N LEU A 120 -28.98 10.07 -31.24
CA LEU A 120 -29.96 11.09 -31.62
C LEU A 120 -29.40 12.39 -32.23
N ALA A 121 -29.39 12.45 -33.57
CA ALA A 121 -30.03 13.52 -34.35
C ALA A 121 -29.85 13.25 -35.86
N ALA A 122 -30.79 12.52 -36.46
CA ALA A 122 -31.08 12.63 -37.89
C ALA A 122 -32.60 12.71 -38.04
N ALA A 123 -33.09 13.94 -38.09
CA ALA A 123 -34.40 14.36 -38.54
C ALA A 123 -34.21 15.81 -39.07
N PRO A 124 -35.05 16.32 -39.97
CA PRO A 124 -36.27 15.74 -40.55
C PRO A 124 -36.07 15.07 -41.92
#